data_AF-A0A7R8XCH8-F1
#
_entry.id   AF-A0A7R8XCH8-F1
#
_cell.length_a   1.000
_cell.length_b   1.000
_cell.length_c   1.000
_cell.angle_alpha   90.00
_cell.angle_beta   90.00
_cell.angle_gamma   90.00
#
_symmetry.space_group_name_H-M   'P 1'
#
loop_
_entity.id
_entity.type
_entity.pdbx_description
1 polymer ?
#
loop_
_entity_poly.entity_id
_entity_poly.type
_entity_poly.pdbx_seq_one_letter_code
_entity_poly.pdbx_strand_id
1 'polypeptide(L)'
;MAHVAADDSRGPCVSLLDVPREILVAIFEYLDVESLSRLARTCRTLRDVASSDVVWRGRAPLLVSLISSFNRRWIQRSRRRLGGKDLARLCQHWEWGRCSVRLVIPFPTKFEEFSVYALVVHLSREIMDKQRLQHNLLPPFSDRQWGVVVFPEAPLHPEGTHRGHCSLRPSGSAHPQRREVRPDGGICGWEADTGRFVFSRHFAHNLDVQSVDLRRQTLVSGGKGKILKVWNLNGVHLHVRQSLDLRDRIWKCLLDETGEKCALGLACTHSPHPLVLVDTNRGEVAWQEESLESRRGAGILDIVWEDPHTLLSCGYDSTVRLTDLRVGGHVSVWEDPFDSALFSLDSSRANLFVTGAALNGIVRVWDKRSSKHLQMFYMPSRHSTPVYSVACDPTVVYAAIDQGLCLLDFYQHF
;
A
#
# COMPACT_ATOMS: atom_id res chain seq x y z
N MET A 1 -73.51 -36.30 -24.77
CA MET A 1 -72.23 -36.61 -24.08
C MET A 1 -71.10 -36.33 -25.05
N ALA A 2 -70.55 -35.11 -25.00
CA ALA A 2 -69.41 -34.71 -25.82
C ALA A 2 -68.14 -35.07 -25.05
N HIS A 3 -67.47 -36.15 -25.45
CA HIS A 3 -66.09 -36.39 -25.04
C HIS A 3 -65.19 -35.54 -25.93
N VAL A 4 -64.72 -34.43 -25.35
CA VAL A 4 -63.76 -33.52 -25.94
C VAL A 4 -62.43 -34.25 -26.09
N ALA A 5 -61.89 -34.20 -27.32
CA ALA A 5 -60.59 -34.71 -27.69
C ALA A 5 -59.49 -34.11 -26.82
N ALA A 6 -58.49 -34.92 -26.47
CA ALA A 6 -57.26 -34.47 -25.84
C ALA A 6 -56.57 -33.46 -26.79
N ASP A 7 -56.47 -32.22 -26.34
CA ASP A 7 -55.76 -31.15 -27.01
C ASP A 7 -54.25 -31.37 -26.82
N ASP A 8 -53.62 -32.06 -27.77
CA ASP A 8 -52.19 -32.34 -27.81
C ASP A 8 -51.43 -31.17 -28.47
N SER A 9 -51.73 -29.94 -28.02
CA SER A 9 -51.14 -28.69 -28.54
C SER A 9 -50.15 -28.05 -27.57
N ARG A 10 -49.41 -28.85 -26.79
CA ARG A 10 -48.20 -28.34 -26.13
C ARG A 10 -47.07 -28.35 -27.16
N GLY A 11 -46.85 -27.21 -27.82
CA GLY A 11 -45.62 -26.96 -28.58
C GLY A 11 -44.39 -27.35 -27.73
N PRO A 12 -43.22 -27.64 -28.34
CA PRO A 12 -42.09 -28.22 -27.64
C PRO A 12 -41.78 -27.42 -26.37
N CYS A 13 -42.03 -28.03 -25.20
CA CYS A 13 -41.67 -27.43 -23.91
C CYS A 13 -40.15 -27.45 -23.83
N VAL A 14 -39.51 -26.40 -24.34
CA VAL A 14 -38.07 -26.18 -24.14
C VAL A 14 -37.91 -25.87 -22.66
N SER A 15 -37.40 -26.84 -21.90
CA SER A 15 -37.05 -26.59 -20.52
C SER A 15 -35.75 -25.78 -20.50
N LEU A 16 -35.62 -24.88 -19.53
CA LEU A 16 -34.39 -24.09 -19.37
C LEU A 16 -33.15 -24.99 -19.20
N LEU A 17 -33.33 -26.23 -18.73
CA LEU A 17 -32.24 -27.20 -18.52
C LEU A 17 -31.74 -27.85 -19.81
N ASP A 18 -32.53 -27.83 -20.88
CA ASP A 18 -32.16 -28.40 -22.18
C ASP A 18 -31.32 -27.43 -23.03
N VAL A 19 -31.16 -26.20 -22.55
CA VAL A 19 -30.42 -25.12 -23.21
C VAL A 19 -28.91 -25.27 -22.94
N PRO A 20 -28.04 -25.11 -23.96
CA PRO A 20 -26.59 -25.10 -23.79
C PRO A 20 -26.10 -24.12 -22.72
N ARG A 21 -24.98 -24.45 -22.07
CA ARG A 21 -24.41 -23.67 -20.96
C ARG A 21 -24.10 -22.23 -21.36
N GLU A 22 -23.67 -22.01 -22.60
CA GLU A 22 -23.30 -20.71 -23.14
C GLU A 22 -24.52 -19.78 -23.24
N ILE A 23 -25.66 -20.32 -23.70
CA ILE A 23 -26.92 -19.59 -23.80
C ILE A 23 -27.48 -19.33 -22.39
N LEU A 24 -27.34 -20.28 -21.47
CA LEU A 24 -27.69 -20.05 -20.06
C LEU A 24 -26.88 -18.91 -19.45
N VAL A 25 -25.57 -18.82 -19.72
CA VAL A 25 -24.73 -17.71 -19.26
C VAL A 25 -25.21 -16.38 -19.84
N ALA A 26 -25.57 -16.33 -21.13
CA ALA A 26 -26.08 -15.13 -21.78
C ALA A 26 -27.44 -14.69 -21.20
N ILE A 27 -28.38 -15.62 -21.00
CA ILE A 27 -29.67 -15.35 -20.32
C ILE A 27 -29.38 -14.84 -18.90
N PHE A 28 -28.47 -15.53 -18.21
CA PHE A 28 -28.05 -15.17 -16.88
C PHE A 28 -27.25 -13.89 -16.86
N GLU A 29 -26.95 -13.18 -17.95
CA GLU A 29 -26.32 -11.85 -17.96
C GLU A 29 -27.36 -10.71 -17.82
N TYR A 30 -28.62 -10.99 -18.16
CA TYR A 30 -29.73 -10.02 -18.05
C TYR A 30 -30.41 -9.99 -16.68
N LEU A 31 -30.17 -10.98 -15.82
CA LEU A 31 -30.78 -11.06 -14.49
C LEU A 31 -30.10 -10.11 -13.48
N ASP A 32 -30.82 -9.66 -12.46
CA ASP A 32 -30.22 -8.95 -11.33
C ASP A 32 -29.59 -9.95 -10.33
N VAL A 33 -28.79 -9.42 -9.39
CA VAL A 33 -28.08 -10.23 -8.38
C VAL A 33 -29.05 -11.00 -7.48
N GLU A 34 -30.23 -10.43 -7.19
CA GLU A 34 -31.23 -11.07 -6.34
C GLU A 34 -31.92 -12.21 -7.10
N SER A 35 -32.34 -11.98 -8.35
CA SER A 35 -32.91 -13.04 -9.19
C SER A 35 -31.94 -14.18 -9.44
N LEU A 36 -30.66 -13.90 -9.68
CA LEU A 36 -29.63 -14.95 -9.79
C LEU A 36 -29.46 -15.75 -8.51
N SER A 37 -29.53 -15.08 -7.35
CA SER A 37 -29.43 -15.73 -6.05
C SER A 37 -30.63 -16.64 -5.79
N ARG A 38 -31.83 -16.22 -6.18
CA ARG A 38 -33.05 -17.06 -6.14
C ARG A 38 -32.95 -18.22 -7.12
N LEU A 39 -32.48 -17.97 -8.34
CA LEU A 39 -32.33 -18.98 -9.39
C LEU A 39 -31.29 -20.06 -9.03
N ALA A 40 -30.18 -19.68 -8.37
CA ALA A 40 -29.18 -20.62 -7.86
C ALA A 40 -29.71 -21.54 -6.73
N ARG A 41 -30.91 -21.28 -6.19
CA ARG A 41 -31.55 -22.12 -5.17
C ARG A 41 -32.49 -23.16 -5.75
N THR A 42 -32.83 -23.10 -7.04
CA THR A 42 -33.82 -24.00 -7.66
C THR A 42 -33.26 -25.39 -7.95
N CYS A 43 -32.06 -25.48 -8.55
CA CYS A 43 -31.41 -26.76 -8.85
C CYS A 43 -29.88 -26.65 -8.90
N ARG A 44 -29.19 -27.81 -8.94
CA ARG A 44 -27.72 -27.91 -8.91
C ARG A 44 -27.08 -27.38 -10.20
N THR A 45 -27.63 -27.71 -11.36
CA THR A 45 -27.11 -27.28 -12.66
C THR A 45 -27.19 -25.76 -12.83
N LEU A 46 -28.34 -25.14 -12.53
CA LEU A 46 -28.47 -23.68 -12.58
C LEU A 46 -27.61 -22.99 -11.50
N ARG A 47 -27.40 -23.62 -10.33
CA ARG A 47 -26.45 -23.13 -9.32
C ARG A 47 -25.02 -23.11 -9.84
N ASP A 48 -24.58 -24.15 -10.54
CA ASP A 48 -23.23 -24.27 -11.07
C ASP A 48 -22.99 -23.24 -12.17
N VAL A 49 -23.97 -23.04 -13.06
CA VAL A 49 -23.90 -22.00 -14.10
C VAL A 49 -23.96 -20.60 -13.49
N ALA A 50 -24.85 -20.36 -12.53
CA ALA A 50 -24.95 -19.07 -11.84
C ALA A 50 -23.71 -18.75 -10.97
N SER A 51 -22.93 -19.76 -10.57
CA SER A 51 -21.68 -19.56 -9.82
C SER A 51 -20.46 -19.41 -10.72
N SER A 52 -20.62 -19.53 -12.05
CA SER A 52 -19.56 -19.35 -13.03
C SER A 52 -19.03 -17.92 -13.03
N ASP A 53 -17.71 -17.74 -13.03
CA ASP A 53 -17.05 -16.43 -13.02
C ASP A 53 -17.52 -15.50 -14.14
N VAL A 54 -17.84 -16.06 -15.31
CA VAL A 54 -18.27 -15.30 -16.49
C VAL A 54 -19.53 -14.47 -16.21
N VAL A 55 -20.49 -15.04 -15.47
CA VAL A 55 -21.77 -14.40 -15.10
C VAL A 55 -21.55 -13.19 -14.18
N TRP A 56 -20.49 -13.23 -13.38
CA TRP A 56 -20.19 -12.18 -12.40
C TRP A 56 -19.21 -11.12 -12.91
N ARG A 57 -18.42 -11.39 -13.96
CA ARG A 57 -17.47 -10.44 -14.54
C ARG A 57 -18.14 -9.16 -15.06
N GLY A 58 -19.34 -9.24 -15.63
CA GLY A 58 -20.07 -8.06 -16.12
C GLY A 58 -20.87 -7.29 -15.06
N ARG A 59 -21.03 -7.85 -13.85
CA ARG A 59 -22.08 -7.43 -12.89
C ARG A 59 -21.65 -6.58 -11.72
N ALA A 60 -20.36 -6.40 -11.49
CA ALA A 60 -19.91 -5.57 -10.40
C ALA A 60 -19.27 -4.28 -10.94
N PRO A 61 -20.02 -3.36 -11.55
CA PRO A 61 -19.48 -2.25 -12.35
C PRO A 61 -18.48 -1.37 -11.58
N LEU A 62 -18.64 -1.24 -10.26
CA LEU A 62 -17.76 -0.43 -9.43
C LEU A 62 -16.41 -1.11 -9.15
N LEU A 63 -16.36 -2.36 -8.70
CA LEU A 63 -15.07 -3.04 -8.44
C LEU A 63 -14.59 -3.98 -9.55
N VAL A 64 -15.37 -4.32 -10.59
CA VAL A 64 -14.83 -4.85 -11.86
C VAL A 64 -14.02 -3.77 -12.58
N SER A 65 -14.35 -2.48 -12.41
CA SER A 65 -13.48 -1.38 -12.85
C SER A 65 -12.36 -1.05 -11.84
N LEU A 66 -12.53 -1.31 -10.54
CA LEU A 66 -11.45 -1.15 -9.53
C LEU A 66 -10.47 -2.35 -9.46
N ILE A 67 -10.86 -3.54 -9.95
CA ILE A 67 -10.12 -4.82 -9.83
C ILE A 67 -9.80 -5.47 -11.20
N SER A 68 -10.67 -5.42 -12.20
CA SER A 68 -10.80 -6.57 -13.13
C SER A 68 -10.26 -6.49 -14.56
N SER A 69 -9.66 -5.41 -15.07
CA SER A 69 -9.22 -5.44 -16.48
C SER A 69 -7.71 -5.49 -16.74
N PHE A 70 -6.82 -4.97 -15.90
CA PHE A 70 -5.40 -4.87 -16.29
C PHE A 70 -4.35 -5.29 -15.27
N ASN A 71 -4.66 -5.41 -13.98
CA ASN A 71 -3.62 -5.68 -12.97
C ASN A 71 -3.76 -7.05 -12.31
N ARG A 72 -3.51 -8.13 -13.08
CA ARG A 72 -3.44 -9.51 -12.55
C ARG A 72 -2.51 -9.62 -11.34
N ARG A 73 -1.44 -8.82 -11.30
CA ARG A 73 -0.48 -8.80 -10.17
C ARG A 73 -1.15 -8.37 -8.87
N TRP A 74 -2.09 -7.42 -8.90
CA TRP A 74 -2.78 -6.95 -7.69
C TRP A 74 -3.81 -7.97 -7.18
N ILE A 75 -4.59 -8.61 -8.06
CA ILE A 75 -5.48 -9.73 -7.66
C ILE A 75 -4.67 -10.89 -7.08
N GLN A 76 -3.50 -11.20 -7.65
CA GLN A 76 -2.61 -12.24 -7.14
C GLN A 76 -2.08 -11.95 -5.72
N ARG A 77 -2.05 -10.68 -5.29
CA ARG A 77 -1.73 -10.28 -3.90
C ARG A 77 -2.84 -10.59 -2.90
N SER A 78 -4.07 -10.83 -3.35
CA SER A 78 -5.15 -11.18 -2.42
C SER A 78 -4.84 -12.49 -1.68
N ARG A 79 -5.10 -12.51 -0.36
CA ARG A 79 -4.90 -13.67 0.52
C ARG A 79 -5.66 -14.94 0.09
N ARG A 80 -6.65 -14.82 -0.78
CA ARG A 80 -7.51 -15.92 -1.26
C ARG A 80 -7.66 -15.84 -2.77
N ARG A 81 -7.83 -16.96 -3.47
CA ARG A 81 -8.23 -16.92 -4.88
C ARG A 81 -9.66 -16.39 -4.94
N LEU A 82 -9.82 -15.18 -5.45
CA LEU A 82 -11.13 -14.53 -5.58
C LEU A 82 -11.78 -15.00 -6.88
N GLY A 83 -12.83 -15.84 -6.77
CA GLY A 83 -13.73 -16.12 -7.89
C GLY A 83 -14.60 -14.91 -8.22
N GLY A 84 -15.30 -14.93 -9.37
CA GLY A 84 -16.13 -13.81 -9.82
C GLY A 84 -17.24 -13.43 -8.83
N LYS A 85 -17.86 -14.43 -8.20
CA LYS A 85 -18.87 -14.21 -7.15
C LYS A 85 -18.29 -13.57 -5.89
N ASP A 86 -17.11 -14.01 -5.47
CA ASP A 86 -16.41 -13.47 -4.30
C ASP A 86 -15.95 -12.04 -4.55
N LEU A 87 -15.45 -11.76 -5.76
CA LEU A 87 -15.18 -10.40 -6.22
C LEU A 87 -16.44 -9.55 -6.10
N ALA A 88 -17.56 -9.96 -6.68
CA ALA A 88 -18.81 -9.19 -6.62
C ALA A 88 -19.28 -8.90 -5.19
N ARG A 89 -19.10 -9.83 -4.23
CA ARG A 89 -19.40 -9.56 -2.81
C ARG A 89 -18.43 -8.57 -2.19
N LEU A 90 -17.14 -8.76 -2.42
CA LEU A 90 -16.10 -7.84 -1.98
C LEU A 90 -16.37 -6.43 -2.52
N CYS A 91 -16.84 -6.34 -3.77
CA CYS A 91 -17.26 -5.09 -4.40
C CYS A 91 -18.26 -4.33 -3.53
N GLN A 92 -19.33 -5.02 -3.14
CA GLN A 92 -20.38 -4.47 -2.29
C GLN A 92 -19.87 -4.11 -0.89
N HIS A 93 -18.93 -4.88 -0.35
CA HIS A 93 -18.37 -4.60 0.98
C HIS A 93 -17.57 -3.30 0.99
N TRP A 94 -16.73 -3.05 -0.02
CA TRP A 94 -16.03 -1.78 -0.16
C TRP A 94 -16.99 -0.62 -0.42
N GLU A 95 -18.01 -0.82 -1.26
CA GLU A 95 -19.00 0.21 -1.58
C GLU A 95 -19.85 0.60 -0.37
N TRP A 96 -20.29 -0.37 0.43
CA TRP A 96 -21.09 -0.15 1.64
C TRP A 96 -20.27 0.09 2.90
N GLY A 97 -18.94 0.04 2.82
CA GLY A 97 -18.06 0.17 3.98
C GLY A 97 -18.17 -0.98 4.98
N ARG A 98 -18.59 -2.18 4.54
CA ARG A 98 -18.65 -3.37 5.40
C ARG A 98 -17.25 -3.97 5.52
N CYS A 99 -16.60 -3.72 6.65
CA CYS A 99 -15.34 -4.37 7.00
C CYS A 99 -15.25 -4.66 8.49
N SER A 100 -14.52 -5.70 8.86
CA SER A 100 -14.14 -5.92 10.25
C SER A 100 -12.83 -5.20 10.54
N VAL A 101 -12.83 -4.32 11.55
CA VAL A 101 -11.64 -3.57 11.95
C VAL A 101 -11.09 -4.15 13.24
N ARG A 102 -9.81 -4.52 13.27
CA ARG A 102 -9.16 -5.12 14.45
C ARG A 102 -7.74 -4.60 14.63
N LEU A 103 -7.31 -4.42 15.88
CA LEU A 103 -5.92 -4.20 16.23
C LEU A 103 -5.20 -5.56 16.25
N VAL A 104 -4.22 -5.75 15.37
CA VAL A 104 -3.52 -7.04 15.21
C VAL A 104 -2.24 -7.07 16.02
N ILE A 105 -1.48 -5.97 15.99
CA ILE A 105 -0.20 -5.86 16.70
C ILE A 105 -0.25 -4.58 17.54
N PRO A 106 -0.36 -4.65 18.87
CA PRO A 106 -0.27 -3.47 19.72
C PRO A 106 1.18 -2.99 19.82
N PHE A 107 1.39 -1.67 19.78
CA PHE A 107 2.69 -1.07 20.07
C PHE A 107 2.74 -0.67 21.53
N PRO A 108 3.72 -1.18 22.32
CA PRO A 108 3.85 -0.83 23.72
C PRO A 108 4.31 0.62 23.92
N THR A 109 4.97 1.20 22.92
CA THR A 109 5.48 2.57 22.92
C THR A 109 5.29 3.19 21.55
N LYS A 110 5.02 4.50 21.53
CA LYS A 110 5.02 5.30 20.31
C LYS A 110 6.43 5.34 19.72
N PHE A 111 6.56 5.04 18.44
CA PHE A 111 7.79 5.26 17.69
C PHE A 111 7.87 6.72 17.24
N GLU A 112 9.06 7.32 17.34
CA GLU A 112 9.30 8.70 16.94
C GLU A 112 9.53 8.84 15.42
N GLU A 113 9.88 7.76 14.73
CA GLU A 113 10.23 7.77 13.30
C GLU A 113 9.14 7.12 12.42
N PHE A 114 8.71 7.85 11.37
CA PHE A 114 7.70 7.41 10.41
C PHE A 114 8.11 6.16 9.60
N SER A 115 9.42 6.00 9.35
CA SER A 115 10.02 4.88 8.64
C SER A 115 9.75 3.53 9.30
N VAL A 116 9.69 3.48 10.64
CA VAL A 116 9.40 2.27 11.41
C VAL A 116 7.98 1.79 11.16
N TYR A 117 7.00 2.71 11.11
CA TYR A 117 5.61 2.35 10.84
C TYR A 117 5.44 1.80 9.42
N ALA A 118 6.11 2.41 8.43
CA ALA A 118 6.09 1.92 7.05
C ALA A 118 6.67 0.51 6.94
N LEU A 119 7.77 0.23 7.63
CA LEU A 119 8.33 -1.11 7.71
C LEU A 119 7.35 -2.09 8.35
N VAL A 120 6.75 -1.75 9.49
CA VAL A 120 5.83 -2.66 10.18
C VAL A 120 4.67 -3.02 9.27
N VAL A 121 4.11 -2.06 8.52
CA VAL A 121 3.06 -2.34 7.53
C VAL A 121 3.56 -3.29 6.44
N HIS A 122 4.72 -3.02 5.84
CA HIS A 122 5.28 -3.85 4.77
C HIS A 122 5.66 -5.26 5.23
N LEU A 123 6.36 -5.40 6.36
CA LEU A 123 6.73 -6.70 6.93
C LEU A 123 5.49 -7.47 7.38
N SER A 124 4.52 -6.82 8.02
CA SER A 124 3.31 -7.51 8.45
C SER A 124 2.50 -8.01 7.25
N ARG A 125 2.47 -7.24 6.15
CA ARG A 125 1.91 -7.71 4.87
C ARG A 125 2.67 -8.94 4.36
N GLU A 126 4.00 -8.87 4.24
CA GLU A 126 4.83 -9.97 3.72
C GLU A 126 4.81 -11.24 4.60
N ILE A 127 4.86 -11.09 5.92
CA ILE A 127 4.80 -12.21 6.87
C ILE A 127 3.43 -12.89 6.80
N MET A 128 2.35 -12.11 6.75
CA MET A 128 1.00 -12.66 6.62
C MET A 128 0.79 -13.34 5.25
N ASP A 129 1.48 -12.88 4.20
CA ASP A 129 1.52 -13.56 2.91
C ASP A 129 2.36 -14.85 2.95
N LYS A 130 3.46 -14.89 3.71
CA LYS A 130 4.33 -16.09 3.84
C LYS A 130 3.73 -17.23 4.65
N GLN A 131 2.97 -16.94 5.72
CA GLN A 131 2.24 -17.99 6.45
C GLN A 131 1.25 -18.76 5.54
N ARG A 132 0.87 -18.19 4.40
CA ARG A 132 0.06 -18.88 3.37
C ARG A 132 0.87 -19.84 2.49
N LEU A 133 2.12 -19.53 2.14
CA LEU A 133 2.95 -20.35 1.25
C LEU A 133 3.38 -21.67 1.91
N GLN A 134 3.53 -21.69 3.24
CA GLN A 134 3.78 -22.94 3.97
C GLN A 134 2.60 -23.94 3.87
N HIS A 135 1.39 -23.46 3.56
CA HIS A 135 0.21 -24.31 3.34
C HIS A 135 -0.12 -24.55 1.86
N ASN A 136 0.52 -23.86 0.90
CA ASN A 136 0.35 -24.08 -0.53
C ASN A 136 1.66 -23.78 -1.28
N LEU A 137 2.17 -24.77 -2.02
CA LEU A 137 3.39 -24.75 -2.84
C LEU A 137 3.37 -23.69 -3.97
N LEU A 138 3.40 -22.41 -3.64
CA LEU A 138 3.64 -21.32 -4.59
C LEU A 138 4.91 -20.56 -4.17
N PRO A 139 5.71 -20.07 -5.13
CA PRO A 139 6.91 -19.31 -4.81
C PRO A 139 6.56 -17.94 -4.19
N PRO A 140 7.40 -17.39 -3.29
CA PRO A 140 7.25 -16.02 -2.81
C PRO A 140 7.43 -15.03 -3.97
N PHE A 141 6.45 -14.15 -4.17
CA PHE A 141 6.40 -13.18 -5.27
C PHE A 141 7.06 -11.82 -4.93
N SER A 142 8.03 -11.79 -4.01
CA SER A 142 8.82 -10.57 -3.78
C SER A 142 10.10 -10.61 -4.62
N ASP A 143 10.15 -9.75 -5.65
CA ASP A 143 11.40 -9.36 -6.33
C ASP A 143 12.33 -8.54 -5.38
N ARG A 144 11.88 -8.29 -4.15
CA ARG A 144 12.67 -7.76 -3.04
C ARG A 144 13.20 -8.94 -2.23
N GLN A 145 14.47 -9.27 -2.41
CA GLN A 145 15.20 -10.22 -1.56
C GLN A 145 15.49 -9.63 -0.15
N TRP A 146 15.29 -8.32 0.06
CA TRP A 146 15.76 -7.58 1.23
C TRP A 146 14.72 -6.54 1.69
N GLY A 147 14.54 -6.41 3.01
CA GLY A 147 13.86 -5.29 3.66
C GLY A 147 14.89 -4.32 4.22
N VAL A 148 14.69 -3.01 4.05
CA VAL A 148 15.62 -1.98 4.53
C VAL A 148 14.90 -1.06 5.49
N VAL A 149 15.58 -0.74 6.59
CA VAL A 149 15.02 -0.01 7.73
C VAL A 149 16.00 1.07 8.18
N VAL A 150 15.46 2.20 8.58
CA VAL A 150 16.19 3.21 9.34
C VAL A 150 15.99 2.91 10.82
N PHE A 151 17.08 2.80 11.57
CA PHE A 151 17.00 2.80 13.03
C PHE A 151 17.62 4.08 13.58
N PRO A 152 17.10 4.59 14.72
CA PRO A 152 17.78 5.62 15.51
C PRO A 152 18.95 5.06 16.32
N GLU A 153 18.95 3.74 16.60
CA GLU A 153 19.94 3.06 17.44
C GLU A 153 20.42 1.75 16.81
N ALA A 154 21.70 1.44 17.02
CA ALA A 154 22.30 0.17 16.59
C ALA A 154 21.51 -1.02 17.18
N PRO A 155 21.11 -2.04 16.40
CA PRO A 155 20.67 -3.29 16.99
C PRO A 155 21.84 -3.83 17.82
N LEU A 156 21.60 -4.05 19.13
CA LEU A 156 22.49 -4.87 19.93
C LEU A 156 22.60 -6.22 19.20
N HIS A 157 23.80 -6.53 18.73
CA HIS A 157 24.12 -7.81 18.08
C HIS A 157 23.45 -8.97 18.84
N PRO A 158 22.74 -9.90 18.18
CA PRO A 158 22.19 -11.07 18.83
C PRO A 158 23.24 -12.07 19.34
N GLU A 159 24.53 -11.86 19.07
CA GLU A 159 25.60 -12.74 19.51
C GLU A 159 26.74 -11.92 20.10
N GLY A 160 26.89 -12.04 21.41
CA GLY A 160 27.99 -11.42 22.13
C GLY A 160 29.31 -12.10 21.82
N THR A 161 30.26 -11.36 21.24
CA THR A 161 31.69 -11.55 21.48
C THR A 161 32.46 -10.31 21.04
N HIS A 162 32.58 -9.31 21.91
CA HIS A 162 33.81 -8.51 21.95
C HIS A 162 34.16 -8.23 23.41
N ARG A 163 34.93 -9.17 23.99
CA ARG A 163 35.86 -8.85 25.07
C ARG A 163 36.87 -7.85 24.49
N GLY A 164 36.87 -6.63 25.01
CA GLY A 164 37.78 -5.59 24.53
C GLY A 164 37.66 -4.30 25.32
N HIS A 165 38.10 -4.33 26.58
CA HIS A 165 38.60 -3.20 27.37
C HIS A 165 37.94 -1.82 27.17
N CYS A 166 36.80 -1.57 27.83
CA CYS A 166 36.48 -0.24 28.31
C CYS A 166 37.00 -0.11 29.75
N SER A 167 38.12 0.57 29.92
CA SER A 167 38.70 0.88 31.24
C SER A 167 37.76 1.78 32.04
N LEU A 168 36.97 1.19 32.92
CA LEU A 168 36.21 1.89 33.94
C LEU A 168 37.16 2.16 35.13
N ARG A 169 37.55 3.42 35.33
CA ARG A 169 37.93 3.89 36.68
C ARG A 169 36.64 4.19 37.44
N PRO A 170 36.46 3.68 38.67
CA PRO A 170 35.28 4.00 39.47
C PRO A 170 35.59 5.23 40.34
N SER A 171 34.84 6.31 40.15
CA SER A 171 34.74 7.34 41.17
C SER A 171 33.40 8.08 41.07
N GLY A 172 32.59 7.92 42.13
CA GLY A 172 31.69 8.96 42.61
C GLY A 172 30.31 9.07 41.96
N SER A 173 29.31 8.58 42.70
CA SER A 173 27.92 9.03 42.78
C SER A 173 27.51 10.26 41.94
N ALA A 174 26.72 10.05 40.90
CA ALA A 174 25.76 11.02 40.40
C ALA A 174 24.65 10.31 39.61
N HIS A 175 23.41 10.78 39.80
CA HIS A 175 22.17 10.30 39.19
C HIS A 175 22.28 9.96 37.68
N PRO A 176 21.52 8.96 37.17
CA PRO A 176 21.50 8.67 35.74
C PRO A 176 20.80 9.81 35.00
N GLN A 177 21.58 10.79 34.52
CA GLN A 177 21.11 11.71 33.51
C GLN A 177 20.83 10.89 32.23
N ARG A 178 19.56 10.80 31.83
CA ARG A 178 19.18 10.44 30.46
C ARG A 178 19.92 11.41 29.52
N ARG A 179 21.03 10.97 28.94
CA ARG A 179 21.59 11.61 27.75
C ARG A 179 20.60 11.37 26.63
N GLU A 180 19.99 12.43 26.09
CA GLU A 180 19.33 12.36 24.79
C GLU A 180 20.37 11.91 23.76
N VAL A 181 20.28 10.64 23.36
CA VAL A 181 21.14 10.07 22.32
C VAL A 181 20.62 10.60 20.99
N ARG A 182 21.46 11.39 20.30
CA ARG A 182 21.14 11.93 18.97
C ARG A 182 21.04 10.76 17.97
N PRO A 183 20.01 10.69 17.10
CA PRO A 183 19.90 9.65 16.08
C PRO A 183 21.17 9.59 15.22
N ASP A 184 21.70 8.39 14.98
CA ASP A 184 22.98 8.18 14.28
C ASP A 184 22.86 8.29 12.75
N GLY A 185 21.65 8.54 12.23
CA GLY A 185 21.36 8.59 10.80
C GLY A 185 21.72 7.28 10.09
N GLY A 186 21.67 6.15 10.80
CA GLY A 186 22.05 4.84 10.32
C GLY A 186 21.01 4.21 9.40
N ILE A 187 21.47 3.34 8.50
CA ILE A 187 20.61 2.51 7.63
C ILE A 187 21.00 1.06 7.83
N CYS A 188 20.03 0.18 7.97
CA CYS A 188 20.26 -1.26 8.07
C CYS A 188 19.37 -2.04 7.09
N GLY A 189 19.79 -3.26 6.78
CA GLY A 189 19.09 -4.16 5.90
C GLY A 189 18.97 -5.56 6.50
N TRP A 190 17.82 -6.17 6.28
CA TRP A 190 17.45 -7.50 6.72
C TRP A 190 16.99 -8.31 5.51
N GLU A 191 17.22 -9.62 5.53
CA GLU A 191 16.66 -10.53 4.54
C GLU A 191 15.17 -10.72 4.85
N ALA A 192 14.31 -10.42 3.87
CA ALA A 192 12.86 -10.42 4.08
C ALA A 192 12.31 -11.82 4.41
N ASP A 193 12.94 -12.88 3.87
CA ASP A 193 12.50 -14.27 4.01
C ASP A 193 12.83 -14.87 5.36
N THR A 194 14.04 -14.62 5.85
CA THR A 194 14.56 -15.24 7.07
C THR A 194 14.51 -14.29 8.27
N GLY A 195 14.31 -12.99 8.03
CA GLY A 195 14.47 -11.95 9.03
C GLY A 195 15.92 -11.79 9.49
N ARG A 196 16.90 -12.39 8.80
CA ARG A 196 18.31 -12.32 9.19
C ARG A 196 18.85 -10.93 8.90
N PHE A 197 19.66 -10.43 9.82
CA PHE A 197 20.43 -9.22 9.61
C PHE A 197 21.41 -9.42 8.46
N VAL A 198 21.49 -8.44 7.55
CA VAL A 198 22.45 -8.50 6.44
C VAL A 198 23.49 -7.40 6.54
N PHE A 199 23.09 -6.13 6.70
CA PHE A 199 24.04 -5.02 6.80
C PHE A 199 23.56 -3.93 7.74
N SER A 200 24.52 -3.17 8.29
CA SER A 200 24.29 -1.88 8.95
C SER A 200 25.33 -0.89 8.47
N ARG A 201 24.87 0.33 8.20
CA ARG A 201 25.71 1.48 7.87
C ARG A 201 25.38 2.61 8.84
N HIS A 202 26.23 2.75 9.85
CA HIS A 202 26.18 3.87 10.79
C HIS A 202 26.62 5.17 10.10
N PHE A 203 26.06 6.31 10.56
CA PHE A 203 26.36 7.64 10.02
C PHE A 203 26.19 7.70 8.49
N ALA A 204 25.19 6.97 7.98
CA ALA A 204 24.85 7.04 6.57
C ALA A 204 24.41 8.46 6.21
N HIS A 205 23.72 9.15 7.13
CA HIS A 205 23.44 10.58 7.09
C HIS A 205 23.88 11.27 8.38
N ASN A 206 24.08 12.59 8.32
CA ASN A 206 24.44 13.40 9.49
C ASN A 206 23.22 13.77 10.36
N LEU A 207 22.02 13.53 9.84
CA LEU A 207 20.72 13.82 10.44
C LEU A 207 19.75 12.67 10.11
N ASP A 208 18.60 12.66 10.77
CA ASP A 208 17.58 11.62 10.66
C ASP A 208 17.20 11.31 9.21
N VAL A 209 17.19 10.02 8.89
CA VAL A 209 16.72 9.50 7.61
C VAL A 209 15.22 9.26 7.72
N GLN A 210 14.42 9.89 6.85
CA GLN A 210 12.96 9.78 6.89
C GLN A 210 12.46 8.68 5.98
N SER A 211 13.14 8.48 4.84
CA SER A 211 12.73 7.50 3.85
C SER A 211 13.93 6.83 3.22
N VAL A 212 13.74 5.53 2.96
CA VAL A 212 14.67 4.67 2.26
C VAL A 212 13.86 3.78 1.33
N ASP A 213 14.39 3.53 0.14
CA ASP A 213 13.86 2.52 -0.76
C ASP A 213 15.01 1.73 -1.39
N LEU A 214 14.76 0.45 -1.64
CA LEU A 214 15.72 -0.46 -2.24
C LEU A 214 15.04 -1.17 -3.41
N ARG A 215 15.70 -1.09 -4.58
CA ARG A 215 15.30 -1.80 -5.78
C ARG A 215 16.51 -2.47 -6.40
N ARG A 216 16.46 -3.81 -6.50
CA ARG A 216 17.58 -4.64 -6.99
C ARG A 216 18.82 -4.40 -6.13
N GLN A 217 19.83 -3.71 -6.68
CA GLN A 217 21.07 -3.34 -6.00
C GLN A 217 21.18 -1.83 -5.73
N THR A 218 20.21 -1.03 -6.17
CA THR A 218 20.20 0.42 -5.96
C THR A 218 19.37 0.75 -4.74
N LEU A 219 19.97 1.43 -3.76
CA LEU A 219 19.28 1.94 -2.58
C LEU A 219 19.29 3.46 -2.61
N VAL A 220 18.18 4.07 -2.25
CA VAL A 220 18.06 5.52 -2.08
C VAL A 220 17.69 5.83 -0.66
N SER A 221 18.21 6.93 -0.14
CA SER A 221 17.91 7.37 1.23
C SER A 221 17.90 8.88 1.29
N GLY A 222 16.90 9.43 1.97
CA GLY A 222 16.72 10.86 2.17
C GLY A 222 16.10 11.16 3.53
N GLY A 223 16.32 12.38 4.01
CA GLY A 223 15.76 12.79 5.29
C GLY A 223 15.94 14.27 5.59
N LYS A 224 16.08 14.59 6.88
CA LYS A 224 16.24 15.97 7.37
C LYS A 224 17.55 16.62 6.90
N GLY A 225 18.53 15.80 6.52
CA GLY A 225 19.84 16.22 6.02
C GLY A 225 19.84 16.97 4.70
N LYS A 226 18.70 17.12 4.02
CA LYS A 226 18.54 17.76 2.69
C LYS A 226 19.29 17.07 1.54
N ILE A 227 20.06 16.05 1.88
CA ILE A 227 20.89 15.29 0.97
C ILE A 227 20.16 13.99 0.63
N LEU A 228 19.99 13.74 -0.66
CA LEU A 228 19.66 12.42 -1.19
C LEU A 228 20.96 11.66 -1.41
N LYS A 229 21.07 10.47 -0.84
CA LYS A 229 22.17 9.54 -1.14
C LYS A 229 21.64 8.36 -1.95
N VAL A 230 22.31 8.09 -3.07
CA VAL A 230 22.12 6.90 -3.89
C VAL A 230 23.28 5.97 -3.59
N TRP A 231 22.95 4.73 -3.25
CA TRP A 231 23.88 3.70 -2.84
C TRP A 231 23.82 2.53 -3.80
N ASN A 232 24.96 1.86 -3.96
CA ASN A 232 25.04 0.56 -4.60
C ASN A 232 25.27 -0.52 -3.53
N LEU A 233 24.45 -1.56 -3.55
CA LEU A 233 24.50 -2.71 -2.66
C LEU A 233 25.22 -3.86 -3.37
N ASN A 234 26.49 -4.06 -2.99
CA ASN A 234 27.32 -5.17 -3.46
C ASN A 234 27.38 -6.25 -2.39
N GLY A 235 26.38 -7.14 -2.36
CA GLY A 235 26.23 -8.12 -1.29
C GLY A 235 25.93 -7.42 0.04
N VAL A 236 26.88 -7.45 0.98
CA VAL A 236 26.72 -6.85 2.31
C VAL A 236 27.19 -5.39 2.36
N HIS A 237 27.96 -4.93 1.37
CA HIS A 237 28.57 -3.60 1.40
C HIS A 237 27.72 -2.56 0.68
N LEU A 238 27.41 -1.47 1.40
CA LEU A 238 26.79 -0.26 0.85
C LEU A 238 27.85 0.78 0.49
N HIS A 239 27.93 1.11 -0.79
CA HIS A 239 28.79 2.18 -1.30
C HIS A 239 27.95 3.37 -1.76
N VAL A 240 28.32 4.59 -1.33
CA VAL A 240 27.69 5.80 -1.85
C VAL A 240 28.11 5.95 -3.32
N ARG A 241 27.15 5.86 -4.22
CA ARG A 241 27.34 6.14 -5.64
C ARG A 241 27.27 7.64 -5.89
N GLN A 242 26.24 8.29 -5.35
CA GLN A 242 25.97 9.71 -5.54
C GLN A 242 25.39 10.33 -4.27
N SER A 243 25.64 11.63 -4.13
CA SER A 243 25.12 12.46 -3.04
C SER A 243 24.65 13.78 -3.64
N LEU A 244 23.35 14.06 -3.58
CA LEU A 244 22.74 15.24 -4.16
C LEU A 244 22.17 16.12 -3.05
N ASP A 245 22.50 17.40 -3.03
CA ASP A 245 21.89 18.38 -2.13
C ASP A 245 20.67 19.02 -2.80
N LEU A 246 19.48 18.78 -2.24
CA LEU A 246 18.21 19.30 -2.74
C LEU A 246 17.75 20.56 -2.01
N ARG A 247 18.56 21.07 -1.06
CA ARG A 247 18.34 22.30 -0.26
C ARG A 247 17.09 22.29 0.62
N ASP A 248 16.25 21.27 0.54
CA ASP A 248 15.04 21.08 1.33
C ASP A 248 14.98 19.67 1.94
N ARG A 249 14.20 19.52 3.00
CA ARG A 249 14.04 18.23 3.69
C ARG A 249 13.30 17.25 2.81
N ILE A 250 13.75 16.00 2.80
CA ILE A 250 13.12 14.90 2.05
C ILE A 250 12.26 14.11 3.01
N TRP A 251 10.96 14.02 2.72
CA TRP A 251 10.02 13.20 3.49
C TRP A 251 9.92 11.78 2.94
N LYS A 252 9.81 11.64 1.60
CA LYS A 252 9.69 10.35 0.93
C LYS A 252 10.66 10.25 -0.24
N CYS A 253 11.30 9.10 -0.41
CA CYS A 253 12.03 8.75 -1.63
C CYS A 253 11.62 7.35 -2.09
N LEU A 254 11.33 7.20 -3.39
CA LEU A 254 10.93 5.92 -3.99
C LEU A 254 11.57 5.73 -5.36
N LEU A 255 12.09 4.53 -5.60
CA LEU A 255 12.63 4.12 -6.89
C LEU A 255 11.52 3.62 -7.81
N ASP A 256 11.67 3.91 -9.11
CA ASP A 256 10.88 3.27 -10.16
C ASP A 256 11.19 1.75 -10.24
N GLU A 257 10.34 0.99 -10.94
CA GLU A 257 10.53 -0.46 -11.15
C GLU A 257 11.91 -0.81 -11.71
N THR A 258 12.47 0.05 -12.57
CA THR A 258 13.79 -0.07 -13.18
C THR A 258 14.94 0.28 -12.23
N GLY A 259 14.71 1.17 -11.26
CA GLY A 259 15.73 1.73 -10.37
C GLY A 259 16.55 2.88 -10.97
N GLU A 260 16.19 3.37 -12.17
CA GLU A 260 16.89 4.47 -12.87
C GLU A 260 16.38 5.87 -12.49
N LYS A 261 15.15 5.94 -11.98
CA LYS A 261 14.51 7.18 -11.53
C LYS A 261 14.12 7.05 -10.08
N CYS A 262 14.25 8.15 -9.35
CA CYS A 262 13.78 8.26 -7.98
C CYS A 262 12.83 9.45 -7.84
N ALA A 263 11.63 9.20 -7.33
CA ALA A 263 10.67 10.23 -6.96
C ALA A 263 10.84 10.65 -5.51
N LEU A 264 10.79 11.96 -5.28
CA LEU A 264 11.09 12.58 -3.99
C LEU A 264 9.97 13.53 -3.59
N GLY A 265 9.49 13.35 -2.36
CA GLY A 265 8.57 14.27 -1.69
C GLY A 265 9.38 15.19 -0.80
N LEU A 266 9.42 16.48 -1.14
CA LEU A 266 10.13 17.50 -0.38
C LEU A 266 9.19 18.25 0.57
N ALA A 267 9.75 18.86 1.60
CA ALA A 267 8.98 19.65 2.57
C ALA A 267 8.48 21.01 2.01
N CYS A 268 8.99 21.45 0.86
CA CYS A 268 8.61 22.72 0.21
C CYS A 268 8.75 23.95 1.13
N THR A 269 9.79 23.96 1.97
CA THR A 269 10.10 25.07 2.90
C THR A 269 11.06 26.09 2.30
N HIS A 270 12.00 25.62 1.48
CA HIS A 270 13.03 26.43 0.84
C HIS A 270 13.01 26.30 -0.69
N SER A 271 12.51 25.18 -1.21
CA SER A 271 12.23 24.97 -2.63
C SER A 271 10.73 25.19 -2.89
N PRO A 272 10.33 25.77 -4.04
CA PRO A 272 8.92 25.85 -4.43
C PRO A 272 8.38 24.53 -5.02
N HIS A 273 9.26 23.57 -5.30
CA HIS A 273 8.92 22.31 -5.97
C HIS A 273 8.73 21.18 -4.95
N PRO A 274 7.49 20.74 -4.67
CA PRO A 274 7.22 19.72 -3.67
C PRO A 274 7.55 18.30 -4.18
N LEU A 275 7.33 18.03 -5.47
CA LEU A 275 7.68 16.77 -6.13
C LEU A 275 8.88 16.95 -7.05
N VAL A 276 9.91 16.12 -6.86
CA VAL A 276 11.12 16.14 -7.68
C VAL A 276 11.47 14.73 -8.13
N LEU A 277 11.88 14.59 -9.39
CA LEU A 277 12.46 13.37 -9.93
C LEU A 277 13.95 13.51 -10.15
N VAL A 278 14.70 12.54 -9.67
CA VAL A 278 16.14 12.44 -9.85
C VAL A 278 16.46 11.23 -10.71
N ASP A 279 17.32 11.41 -11.71
CA ASP A 279 17.97 10.31 -12.42
C ASP A 279 19.06 9.74 -11.52
N THR A 280 18.91 8.48 -11.11
CA THR A 280 19.85 7.81 -10.18
C THR A 280 21.14 7.37 -10.85
N ASN A 281 21.19 7.36 -12.17
CA ASN A 281 22.39 7.04 -12.93
C ASN A 281 23.27 8.26 -13.11
N ARG A 282 22.67 9.41 -13.40
CA ARG A 282 23.37 10.69 -13.61
C ARG A 282 23.61 11.45 -12.30
N GLY A 283 22.72 11.29 -11.33
CA GLY A 283 22.76 12.07 -10.10
C GLY A 283 22.34 13.51 -10.32
N GLU A 284 21.36 13.70 -11.20
CA GLU A 284 20.84 15.01 -11.58
C GLU A 284 19.32 15.03 -11.46
N VAL A 285 18.77 16.22 -11.25
CA VAL A 285 17.32 16.40 -11.25
C VAL A 285 16.81 16.31 -12.68
N ALA A 286 16.01 15.29 -12.96
CA ALA A 286 15.47 15.02 -14.28
C ALA A 286 14.16 15.78 -14.55
N TRP A 287 13.36 16.00 -13.51
CA TRP A 287 12.09 16.69 -13.61
C TRP A 287 11.70 17.32 -12.26
N GLN A 288 11.03 18.46 -12.29
CA GLN A 288 10.51 19.15 -11.12
C GLN A 288 9.09 19.61 -11.42
N GLU A 289 8.25 19.58 -10.40
CA GLU A 289 6.88 20.08 -10.52
C GLU A 289 6.86 21.61 -10.58
N GLU A 290 6.47 22.17 -11.71
CA GLU A 290 6.24 23.60 -11.90
C GLU A 290 4.79 23.98 -11.52
N SER A 291 4.39 23.73 -10.28
CA SER A 291 3.07 24.16 -9.81
C SER A 291 3.13 25.60 -9.30
N LEU A 292 2.46 26.51 -10.03
CA LEU A 292 2.30 27.93 -9.65
C LEU A 292 1.46 28.10 -8.36
N GLU A 293 0.70 27.06 -7.97
CA GLU A 293 -0.25 27.06 -6.85
C GLU A 293 0.29 26.41 -5.57
N SER A 294 1.52 25.86 -5.62
CA SER A 294 2.20 25.26 -4.47
C SER A 294 2.42 26.31 -3.38
N ARG A 295 1.61 26.25 -2.31
CA ARG A 295 1.81 27.07 -1.12
C ARG A 295 3.12 26.67 -0.45
N ARG A 296 3.90 27.65 0.03
CA ARG A 296 5.08 27.34 0.87
C ARG A 296 4.65 26.46 2.05
N GLY A 297 5.35 25.33 2.24
CA GLY A 297 5.02 24.34 3.25
C GLY A 297 4.03 23.26 2.81
N ALA A 298 3.57 23.25 1.55
CA ALA A 298 2.81 22.16 0.94
C ALA A 298 3.70 20.94 0.65
N GLY A 299 4.37 20.43 1.68
CA GLY A 299 5.30 19.32 1.54
C GLY A 299 4.56 18.01 1.24
N ILE A 300 5.12 17.21 0.34
CA ILE A 300 4.62 15.87 0.01
C ILE A 300 5.19 14.87 1.01
N LEU A 301 4.30 14.15 1.68
CA LEU A 301 4.62 13.21 2.76
C LEU A 301 4.70 11.77 2.26
N ASP A 302 3.88 11.41 1.26
CA ASP A 302 3.93 10.08 0.66
C ASP A 302 3.70 10.13 -0.85
N ILE A 303 4.29 9.16 -1.54
CA ILE A 303 4.30 9.04 -3.00
C ILE A 303 4.08 7.58 -3.35
N VAL A 304 3.42 7.30 -4.48
CA VAL A 304 3.30 5.94 -5.04
C VAL A 304 3.44 5.99 -6.55
N TRP A 305 4.29 5.11 -7.10
CA TRP A 305 4.35 4.85 -8.54
C TRP A 305 3.17 4.00 -9.02
N GLU A 306 2.39 4.54 -9.94
CA GLU A 306 1.30 3.85 -10.64
C GLU A 306 1.84 3.05 -11.82
N ASP A 307 2.62 3.75 -12.64
CA ASP A 307 3.32 3.27 -13.82
C ASP A 307 4.61 4.12 -13.99
N PRO A 308 5.53 3.78 -14.89
CA PRO A 308 6.81 4.49 -15.05
C PRO A 308 6.70 5.98 -15.44
N HIS A 309 5.49 6.44 -15.77
CA HIS A 309 5.18 7.81 -16.21
C HIS A 309 4.17 8.52 -15.30
N THR A 310 3.57 7.82 -14.34
CA THR A 310 2.48 8.36 -13.53
C THR A 310 2.72 8.12 -12.03
N LEU A 311 2.52 9.17 -11.25
CA LEU A 311 2.71 9.20 -9.81
C LEU A 311 1.45 9.66 -9.10
N LEU A 312 1.16 9.05 -7.96
CA LEU A 312 0.29 9.63 -6.95
C LEU A 312 1.13 10.24 -5.83
N SER A 313 0.72 11.39 -5.31
CA SER A 313 1.38 12.06 -4.19
C SER A 313 0.35 12.64 -3.22
N CYS A 314 0.65 12.64 -1.92
CA CYS A 314 -0.17 13.30 -0.89
C CYS A 314 0.70 14.06 0.12
N GLY A 315 0.13 15.07 0.77
CA GLY A 315 0.92 15.93 1.65
C GLY A 315 0.15 16.78 2.66
N TYR A 316 0.80 17.86 3.09
CA TYR A 316 0.28 18.82 4.06
C TYR A 316 -0.84 19.71 3.54
N ASP A 317 -0.98 19.83 2.23
CA ASP A 317 -2.00 20.66 1.58
C ASP A 317 -3.36 19.97 1.46
N SER A 318 -3.57 18.90 2.23
CA SER A 318 -4.80 18.11 2.30
C SER A 318 -5.27 17.54 0.94
N THR A 319 -4.40 17.55 -0.08
CA THR A 319 -4.72 17.04 -1.42
C THR A 319 -3.94 15.78 -1.76
N VAL A 320 -4.55 14.95 -2.60
CA VAL A 320 -3.89 13.89 -3.35
C VAL A 320 -3.83 14.34 -4.81
N ARG A 321 -2.67 14.18 -5.44
CA ARG A 321 -2.48 14.53 -6.85
C ARG A 321 -2.04 13.34 -7.66
N LEU A 322 -2.58 13.21 -8.87
CA LEU A 322 -2.11 12.32 -9.91
C LEU A 322 -1.33 13.14 -10.92
N THR A 323 -0.05 12.84 -11.08
CA THR A 323 0.87 13.57 -11.94
C THR A 323 1.36 12.65 -13.06
N ASP A 324 1.17 13.06 -14.32
CA ASP A 324 1.74 12.40 -15.48
C ASP A 324 2.99 13.17 -15.93
N LEU A 325 4.12 12.47 -15.88
CA LEU A 325 5.45 13.01 -16.19
C LEU A 325 5.60 13.42 -17.66
N ARG A 326 4.72 12.95 -18.55
CA ARG A 326 4.75 13.28 -19.97
C ARG A 326 4.04 14.60 -20.28
N VAL A 327 3.05 14.95 -19.45
CA VAL A 327 2.24 16.16 -19.60
C VAL A 327 2.85 17.32 -18.81
N GLY A 328 3.65 17.03 -17.78
CA GLY A 328 4.32 18.04 -16.98
C GLY A 328 3.40 18.74 -15.96
N GLY A 329 2.23 18.17 -15.69
CA GLY A 329 1.24 18.74 -14.76
C GLY A 329 0.35 17.69 -14.11
N HIS A 330 -0.57 18.16 -13.27
CA HIS A 330 -1.52 17.28 -12.58
C HIS A 330 -2.68 16.90 -13.50
N VAL A 331 -2.91 15.59 -13.62
CA VAL A 331 -4.05 15.02 -14.35
C VAL A 331 -5.32 15.09 -13.52
N SER A 332 -5.19 14.90 -12.20
CA SER A 332 -6.33 14.89 -11.27
C SER A 332 -5.90 15.27 -9.87
N VAL A 333 -6.81 15.89 -9.12
CA VAL A 333 -6.61 16.32 -7.73
C VAL A 333 -7.84 15.91 -6.92
N TRP A 334 -7.61 15.33 -5.74
CA TRP A 334 -8.64 14.98 -4.77
C TRP A 334 -8.35 15.69 -3.45
N GLU A 335 -9.33 16.44 -2.95
CA GLU A 335 -9.19 17.19 -1.70
C GLU A 335 -9.82 16.43 -0.54
N ASP A 336 -9.12 16.42 0.60
CA ASP A 336 -9.65 15.86 1.82
C ASP A 336 -10.84 16.69 2.33
N PRO A 337 -12.01 16.08 2.57
CA PRO A 337 -13.21 16.84 2.96
C PRO A 337 -13.08 17.58 4.30
N PHE A 338 -12.08 17.22 5.11
CA PHE A 338 -11.87 17.76 6.45
C PHE A 338 -10.59 18.58 6.54
N ASP A 339 -9.98 18.92 5.40
CA ASP A 339 -8.74 19.70 5.32
C ASP A 339 -7.62 19.13 6.22
N SER A 340 -7.57 17.80 6.34
CA SER A 340 -6.53 17.11 7.11
C SER A 340 -5.34 16.80 6.22
N ALA A 341 -4.13 17.06 6.71
CA ALA A 341 -2.90 16.56 6.10
C ALA A 341 -2.96 15.03 5.94
N LEU A 342 -2.35 14.53 4.86
CA LEU A 342 -2.32 13.12 4.51
C LEU A 342 -0.90 12.58 4.67
N PHE A 343 -0.72 11.68 5.63
CA PHE A 343 0.59 11.16 6.02
C PHE A 343 1.03 9.95 5.20
N SER A 344 0.06 9.18 4.73
CA SER A 344 0.35 7.94 4.00
C SER A 344 -0.63 7.70 2.88
N LEU A 345 -0.14 7.01 1.85
CA LEU A 345 -0.86 6.71 0.63
C LEU A 345 -0.45 5.32 0.13
N ASP A 346 -1.42 4.53 -0.30
CA ASP A 346 -1.17 3.33 -1.10
C ASP A 346 -2.20 3.20 -2.22
N SER A 347 -1.82 2.52 -3.30
CA SER A 347 -2.67 2.37 -4.47
C SER A 347 -2.77 0.93 -4.95
N SER A 348 -3.96 0.57 -5.44
CA SER A 348 -4.18 -0.71 -6.12
C SER A 348 -3.51 -0.79 -7.49
N ARG A 349 -2.96 0.31 -8.00
CA ARG A 349 -2.49 0.46 -9.40
C ARG A 349 -3.59 0.17 -10.42
N ALA A 350 -4.81 0.49 -10.05
CA ALA A 350 -6.00 0.49 -10.90
C ALA A 350 -6.76 1.77 -10.59
N ASN A 351 -8.05 1.69 -10.26
CA ASN A 351 -8.85 2.87 -9.94
C ASN A 351 -8.98 3.16 -8.43
N LEU A 352 -8.44 2.30 -7.55
CA LEU A 352 -8.59 2.44 -6.10
C LEU A 352 -7.28 2.96 -5.49
N PHE A 353 -7.38 3.91 -4.58
CA PHE A 353 -6.29 4.25 -3.68
C PHE A 353 -6.81 4.55 -2.28
N VAL A 354 -5.92 4.47 -1.31
CA VAL A 354 -6.22 4.62 0.11
C VAL A 354 -5.28 5.66 0.71
N THR A 355 -5.81 6.54 1.54
CA THR A 355 -5.03 7.56 2.26
C THR A 355 -5.19 7.42 3.76
N GLY A 356 -4.10 7.68 4.49
CA GLY A 356 -4.07 7.82 5.93
C GLY A 356 -3.99 9.28 6.35
N ALA A 357 -4.95 9.73 7.15
CA ALA A 357 -5.02 11.11 7.64
C ALA A 357 -4.09 11.33 8.85
N ALA A 358 -3.61 12.56 9.00
CA ALA A 358 -2.82 13.00 10.14
C ALA A 358 -3.61 13.05 11.45
N LEU A 359 -4.94 13.20 11.36
CA LEU A 359 -5.83 13.35 12.52
C LEU A 359 -6.88 12.24 12.55
N ASN A 360 -7.32 11.93 13.77
CA ASN A 360 -8.50 11.11 14.08
C ASN A 360 -8.44 9.64 13.65
N GLY A 361 -7.25 9.12 13.29
CA GLY A 361 -7.06 7.73 12.90
C GLY A 361 -7.86 7.35 11.66
N ILE A 362 -8.06 8.30 10.75
CA ILE A 362 -8.94 8.12 9.60
C ILE A 362 -8.18 7.52 8.43
N VAL A 363 -8.73 6.44 7.89
CA VAL A 363 -8.33 5.85 6.60
C VAL A 363 -9.43 6.12 5.59
N ARG A 364 -9.10 6.77 4.47
CA ARG A 364 -10.06 7.08 3.40
C ARG A 364 -9.78 6.25 2.17
N VAL A 365 -10.84 5.82 1.52
CA VAL A 365 -10.80 5.01 0.30
C VAL A 365 -11.38 5.83 -0.83
N TRP A 366 -10.67 5.85 -1.95
CA TRP A 366 -10.96 6.73 -3.08
C TRP A 366 -11.07 5.93 -4.37
N ASP A 367 -11.95 6.40 -5.26
CA ASP A 367 -11.98 5.98 -6.66
C ASP A 367 -11.42 7.12 -7.50
N LYS A 368 -10.40 6.85 -8.32
CA LYS A 368 -9.78 7.84 -9.22
C LYS A 368 -10.77 8.45 -10.21
N ARG A 369 -11.87 7.77 -10.50
CA ARG A 369 -12.91 8.24 -11.42
C ARG A 369 -13.93 9.16 -10.74
N SER A 370 -13.89 9.25 -9.41
CA SER A 370 -14.79 10.07 -8.60
C SER A 370 -13.99 11.19 -7.93
N SER A 371 -14.60 12.37 -7.78
CA SER A 371 -14.04 13.45 -6.97
C SER A 371 -14.29 13.25 -5.47
N LYS A 372 -15.32 12.47 -5.10
CA LYS A 372 -15.64 12.14 -3.71
C LYS A 372 -14.99 10.83 -3.29
N HIS A 373 -14.60 10.77 -2.02
CA HIS A 373 -14.18 9.52 -1.40
C HIS A 373 -15.32 8.49 -1.42
N LEU A 374 -14.97 7.21 -1.58
CA LEU A 374 -15.92 6.11 -1.53
C LEU A 374 -16.37 5.86 -0.10
N GLN A 375 -15.41 5.69 0.81
CA GLN A 375 -15.65 5.33 2.20
C GLN A 375 -14.57 5.88 3.12
N MET A 376 -14.92 5.94 4.41
CA MET A 376 -14.06 6.42 5.48
C MET A 376 -14.14 5.47 6.67
N PHE A 377 -12.98 5.06 7.18
CA PHE A 377 -12.86 4.12 8.28
C PHE A 377 -12.09 4.74 9.44
N TYR A 378 -12.57 4.49 10.66
CA TYR A 378 -11.95 4.98 11.89
C TYR A 378 -11.18 3.84 12.55
N MET A 379 -9.89 4.07 12.79
CA MET A 379 -9.08 3.07 13.46
C MET A 379 -9.44 3.01 14.95
N PRO A 380 -9.43 1.81 15.56
CA PRO A 380 -9.76 1.64 16.96
C PRO A 380 -8.68 2.31 17.82
N SER A 381 -8.97 3.52 18.28
CA SER A 381 -8.13 4.29 19.18
C SER A 381 -8.99 5.07 20.17
N ARG A 382 -8.48 5.23 21.39
CA ARG A 382 -9.13 6.04 22.44
C ARG A 382 -8.88 7.54 22.26
N HIS A 383 -7.88 7.91 21.46
CA HIS A 383 -7.47 9.28 21.23
C HIS A 383 -7.25 9.53 19.74
N SER A 384 -7.25 10.81 19.33
CA SER A 384 -6.89 11.18 17.97
C SER A 384 -5.44 10.77 17.71
N THR A 385 -5.22 9.91 16.71
CA THR A 385 -3.90 9.39 16.33
C THR A 385 -3.69 9.54 14.82
N PRO A 386 -2.49 9.84 14.34
CA PRO A 386 -2.21 9.83 12.91
C PRO A 386 -2.21 8.40 12.35
N VAL A 387 -2.49 8.27 11.05
CA VAL A 387 -2.20 7.06 10.28
C VAL A 387 -0.86 7.25 9.58
N TYR A 388 0.20 6.72 10.20
CA TYR A 388 1.59 6.92 9.76
C TYR A 388 1.93 6.17 8.47
N SER A 389 1.32 5.01 8.27
CA SER A 389 1.51 4.22 7.06
C SER A 389 0.26 3.40 6.77
N VAL A 390 -0.04 3.25 5.49
CA VAL A 390 -1.15 2.44 5.00
C VAL A 390 -0.64 1.52 3.89
N ALA A 391 -1.18 0.31 3.83
CA ALA A 391 -1.03 -0.55 2.67
C ALA A 391 -2.36 -1.24 2.35
N CYS A 392 -2.67 -1.34 1.07
CA CYS A 392 -3.89 -1.93 0.57
C CYS A 392 -3.61 -3.19 -0.26
N ASP A 393 -4.44 -4.19 0.01
CA ASP A 393 -4.63 -5.41 -0.77
C ASP A 393 -6.10 -5.47 -1.20
N PRO A 394 -6.45 -6.37 -2.15
CA PRO A 394 -7.84 -6.48 -2.61
C PRO A 394 -8.85 -6.72 -1.49
N THR A 395 -8.47 -7.50 -0.49
CA THR A 395 -9.35 -7.95 0.59
C THR A 395 -9.13 -7.22 1.90
N VAL A 396 -7.98 -6.55 2.07
CA VAL A 396 -7.52 -6.07 3.38
C VAL A 396 -6.83 -4.71 3.23
N VAL A 397 -7.03 -3.84 4.21
CA VAL A 397 -6.20 -2.64 4.40
C VAL A 397 -5.47 -2.75 5.73
N TYR A 398 -4.17 -2.45 5.72
CA TYR A 398 -3.35 -2.33 6.91
C TYR A 398 -3.10 -0.86 7.19
N ALA A 399 -3.26 -0.44 8.43
CA ALA A 399 -3.02 0.92 8.86
C ALA A 399 -2.20 0.91 10.15
N ALA A 400 -1.07 1.61 10.16
CA ALA A 400 -0.25 1.76 11.35
C ALA A 400 -0.55 3.10 12.05
N ILE A 401 -0.93 3.00 13.30
CA ILE A 401 -1.25 4.13 14.20
C ILE A 401 -0.34 4.08 15.44
N ASP A 402 -0.41 5.11 16.29
CA ASP A 402 0.37 5.19 17.54
C ASP A 402 0.21 3.93 18.42
N GLN A 403 -0.99 3.36 18.48
CA GLN A 403 -1.32 2.22 19.36
C GLN A 403 -0.96 0.85 18.77
N GLY A 404 -0.64 0.77 17.47
CA GLY A 404 -0.41 -0.51 16.82
C GLY A 404 -0.74 -0.56 15.33
N LEU A 405 -0.66 -1.78 14.79
CA LEU A 405 -1.10 -2.11 13.44
C LEU A 405 -2.56 -2.56 13.47
N CYS A 406 -3.40 -1.82 12.77
CA CYS A 406 -4.79 -2.14 12.53
C CYS A 406 -4.97 -2.83 11.17
N LEU A 407 -5.95 -3.73 11.11
CA LEU A 407 -6.33 -4.48 9.92
C LEU A 407 -7.83 -4.29 9.68
N LEU A 408 -8.17 -3.86 8.47
CA LEU A 408 -9.54 -3.80 7.97
C LEU A 408 -9.73 -4.97 7.00
N ASP A 409 -10.51 -5.97 7.39
CA ASP A 409 -10.82 -7.12 6.55
C ASP A 409 -12.19 -6.92 5.89
N PHE A 410 -12.18 -6.80 4.56
CA PHE A 410 -13.38 -6.64 3.72
C PHE A 410 -13.94 -7.97 3.25
N TYR A 411 -13.27 -9.10 3.52
CA TYR A 411 -13.73 -10.41 3.09
C TYR A 411 -14.46 -11.18 4.20
N GLN A 412 -14.08 -11.01 5.47
CA GLN A 412 -14.74 -11.71 6.58
C GLN A 412 -16.24 -11.39 6.69
N HIS A 413 -17.03 -12.44 6.88
CA HIS A 413 -18.48 -12.38 7.04
C HIS A 413 -18.87 -11.63 8.31
N PHE A 414 -19.87 -10.76 8.18
CA PHE A 414 -20.78 -10.39 9.26
C PHE A 414 -21.96 -11.35 9.30
#